data_AF-A0A8K0CK97-F1
#
_entry.id   AF-A0A8K0CK97-F1
#
_cell.length_a   1.000
_cell.length_b   1.000
_cell.length_c   1.000
_cell.angle_alpha   90.00
_cell.angle_beta   90.00
_cell.angle_gamma   90.00
#
_symmetry.space_group_name_H-M   'P 1'
#
loop_
_entity.id
_entity.type
_entity.pdbx_description
1 polymer ?
#
loop_
_entity_poly.entity_id
_entity_poly.type
_entity_poly.pdbx_seq_one_letter_code
_entity_poly.pdbx_strand_id
1 'polypeptide(L)'
;SDNCSVQNKNKYLKSMYMYIVKNFDIEKITHKCLIAGHTENKGNSMHSCIEKEKNRILKKNPIYGPSEIYGVAKLAKPTENPYTVIEVSTEVFLVWKKVCDTMGKNFVIN
;
A
#
# COMPACT_ATOMS: atom_id res chain seq x y z
N SER A 1 -1.46 -7.88 -7.88
CA SER A 1 -1.91 -6.74 -8.69
C SER A 1 -3.39 -6.87 -8.88
N ASP A 2 -4.11 -5.74 -8.90
CA ASP A 2 -5.44 -5.76 -9.44
C ASP A 2 -5.31 -6.22 -10.89
N ASN A 3 -6.28 -6.99 -11.37
CA ASN A 3 -6.41 -7.59 -12.70
C ASN A 3 -6.21 -6.63 -13.91
N CYS A 4 -5.74 -5.40 -13.72
CA CYS A 4 -5.34 -4.49 -14.77
C CYS A 4 -4.01 -4.91 -15.40
N SER A 5 -4.07 -5.36 -16.65
CA SER A 5 -2.93 -5.65 -17.54
C SER A 5 -1.88 -4.52 -17.63
N VAL A 6 -2.30 -3.28 -17.34
CA VAL A 6 -1.44 -2.07 -17.30
C VAL A 6 -0.51 -2.07 -16.08
N GLN A 7 -0.91 -2.66 -14.95
CA GLN A 7 -0.05 -2.76 -13.76
C GLN A 7 1.19 -3.63 -14.01
N ASN A 8 1.12 -4.62 -14.91
CA ASN A 8 2.26 -5.45 -15.30
C ASN A 8 3.28 -4.71 -16.19
N LYS A 9 2.88 -3.62 -16.86
CA LYS A 9 3.78 -2.73 -17.61
C LYS A 9 4.34 -1.59 -16.75
N ASN A 10 4.05 -1.58 -15.45
CA ASN A 10 4.53 -0.55 -14.54
C ASN A 10 6.05 -0.67 -14.31
N LYS A 11 6.82 0.27 -14.87
CA LYS A 11 8.29 0.34 -14.71
C LYS A 11 8.73 0.42 -13.25
N TYR A 12 7.91 1.01 -12.36
CA TYR A 12 8.21 1.11 -10.94
C TYR A 12 8.14 -0.26 -10.26
N LEU A 13 7.19 -1.11 -10.66
CA LEU A 13 7.04 -2.45 -10.12
C LEU A 13 8.22 -3.36 -10.54
N LYS A 14 8.64 -3.27 -11.80
CA LYS A 14 9.84 -3.98 -12.29
C LYS A 14 11.11 -3.52 -11.56
N SER A 15 11.28 -2.20 -11.41
CA SER A 15 12.41 -1.63 -10.67
C SER A 15 12.41 -2.08 -9.21
N MET A 16 11.24 -2.18 -8.58
CA MET A 16 11.10 -2.70 -7.22
C MET A 16 11.59 -4.15 -7.11
N TYR A 17 11.18 -5.04 -8.02
CA TYR A 17 11.65 -6.44 -7.99
C TYR A 17 13.15 -6.55 -8.16
N MET A 18 13.73 -5.82 -9.11
CA MET A 18 15.17 -5.81 -9.33
C MET A 18 15.93 -5.26 -8.12
N TYR A 19 15.40 -4.22 -7.49
CA TYR A 19 15.99 -3.65 -6.28
C TYR A 19 15.98 -4.67 -5.15
N ILE A 20 14.87 -5.39 -4.99
CA ILE A 20 14.72 -6.38 -3.94
C ILE A 20 15.72 -7.53 -4.14
N VAL A 21 15.78 -8.14 -5.33
CA VAL A 21 16.71 -9.23 -5.63
C VAL A 21 18.18 -8.80 -5.48
N LYS A 22 18.50 -7.55 -5.81
CA LYS A 22 19.87 -7.03 -5.70
C LYS A 22 20.31 -6.77 -4.26
N ASN A 23 19.41 -6.28 -3.40
CA ASN A 23 19.77 -5.79 -2.08
C ASN A 23 19.39 -6.73 -0.93
N PHE A 24 18.54 -7.73 -1.19
CA PHE A 24 18.10 -8.69 -0.20
C PHE A 24 18.34 -10.11 -0.73
N ASP A 25 18.69 -11.02 0.18
CA ASP A 25 18.88 -12.43 -0.12
C ASP A 25 17.52 -13.12 -0.30
N ILE A 26 16.88 -12.88 -1.46
CA ILE A 26 15.57 -13.42 -1.80
C ILE A 26 15.69 -14.27 -3.06
N GLU A 27 15.46 -15.57 -2.89
CA GLU A 27 15.55 -16.56 -3.97
C GLU A 27 14.41 -16.42 -5.00
N LYS A 28 13.18 -16.12 -4.54
CA LYS A 28 11.99 -16.12 -5.40
C LYS A 28 10.98 -15.05 -5.02
N ILE A 29 10.57 -14.26 -6.02
CA ILE A 29 9.43 -13.34 -5.93
C ILE A 29 8.27 -13.92 -6.74
N THR A 30 7.12 -14.10 -6.10
CA THR A 30 5.88 -14.54 -6.79
C THR A 30 4.88 -13.39 -6.83
N HIS A 31 4.64 -12.83 -8.02
CA HIS A 31 3.63 -11.80 -8.21
C HIS A 31 2.27 -12.42 -8.55
N LYS A 32 1.32 -12.36 -7.61
CA LYS A 32 -0.05 -12.84 -7.83
C LYS A 32 -0.95 -11.71 -8.34
N CYS A 33 -1.75 -12.01 -9.35
CA CYS A 33 -2.81 -11.13 -9.84
C CYS A 33 -4.16 -11.54 -9.22
N LEU A 34 -5.05 -10.57 -8.97
CA LEU A 34 -6.43 -10.89 -8.59
C LEU A 34 -7.13 -11.59 -9.75
N ILE A 35 -7.83 -12.67 -9.45
CA ILE A 35 -8.72 -13.35 -10.40
C ILE A 35 -9.99 -12.48 -10.53
N ALA A 36 -10.54 -12.37 -11.74
CA ALA A 36 -11.77 -11.62 -11.97
C ALA A 36 -12.90 -12.10 -11.04
N GLY A 37 -13.62 -11.18 -10.39
CA GLY A 37 -14.73 -11.48 -9.48
C GLY A 37 -14.42 -11.44 -7.97
N HIS A 38 -13.15 -11.25 -7.57
CA HIS A 38 -12.74 -11.17 -6.15
C HIS A 38 -12.29 -9.76 -5.72
N THR A 39 -13.09 -8.74 -6.04
CA THR A 39 -12.78 -7.33 -5.67
C THR A 39 -12.95 -7.06 -4.17
N GLU A 40 -13.65 -7.94 -3.43
CA GLU A 40 -13.80 -7.86 -1.96
C GLU A 40 -12.56 -8.42 -1.25
N ASN A 41 -11.47 -7.64 -1.23
CA ASN A 41 -10.30 -7.97 -0.42
C ASN A 41 -10.53 -7.57 1.05
N LYS A 42 -9.98 -8.32 2.01
CA LYS A 42 -10.04 -7.99 3.46
C LYS A 42 -9.59 -6.56 3.77
N GLY A 43 -8.66 -6.02 2.98
CA GLY A 43 -8.23 -4.62 3.07
C GLY A 43 -9.34 -3.60 2.79
N ASN A 44 -10.28 -3.91 1.89
CA ASN A 44 -11.41 -3.03 1.57
C ASN A 44 -12.38 -2.92 2.75
N SER A 45 -12.54 -4.01 3.51
CA SER A 45 -13.33 -4.00 4.74
C SER A 45 -12.71 -3.07 5.79
N MET A 46 -11.39 -3.14 6.02
CA MET A 46 -10.68 -2.24 6.93
C MET A 46 -10.81 -0.78 6.51
N HIS A 47 -10.58 -0.48 5.23
CA HIS A 47 -10.73 0.87 4.69
C HIS A 47 -12.17 1.39 4.87
N SER A 48 -13.18 0.56 4.61
CA SER A 48 -14.59 0.91 4.81
C SER A 48 -14.91 1.25 6.27
N CYS A 49 -14.38 0.49 7.23
CA CYS A 49 -14.54 0.79 8.66
C CYS A 49 -13.91 2.13 9.04
N ILE A 50 -12.67 2.39 8.59
CA ILE A 50 -11.96 3.65 8.88
C ILE A 50 -12.69 4.83 8.25
N GLU A 51 -13.16 4.71 7.01
CA GLU A 51 -13.91 5.77 6.33
C GLU A 51 -15.25 6.05 7.01
N LYS A 52 -15.98 5.01 7.44
CA LYS A 52 -17.21 5.18 8.22
C LYS A 52 -16.94 5.93 9.52
N GLU A 53 -15.87 5.59 10.22
CA GLU A 53 -15.50 6.23 11.48
C GLU A 53 -15.05 7.67 11.27
N LYS A 54 -14.24 7.94 10.23
CA LYS A 54 -13.86 9.29 9.81
C LYS A 54 -15.10 10.15 9.57
N ASN A 55 -16.07 9.64 8.80
CA ASN A 55 -17.31 10.33 8.51
C ASN A 55 -18.17 10.53 9.77
N ARG A 56 -18.15 9.60 10.73
CA ARG A 56 -18.82 9.75 12.03
C ARG A 56 -18.22 10.88 12.85
N ILE A 57 -16.89 10.96 12.92
CA ILE A 57 -16.16 11.99 13.65
C ILE A 57 -16.39 13.36 13.02
N LEU A 58 -16.25 13.47 11.68
CA LEU A 58 -16.43 14.71 10.92
C LEU A 58 -17.81 15.35 11.08
N LYS A 59 -18.84 14.59 11.47
CA LYS A 59 -20.18 15.15 11.78
C LYS A 59 -20.19 16.01 13.06
N LYS A 60 -19.26 15.79 13.99
CA LYS A 60 -19.22 16.47 15.30
C LYS A 60 -17.96 17.27 15.53
N ASN A 61 -16.82 16.79 15.00
CA ASN A 61 -15.51 17.39 15.18
C ASN A 61 -14.74 17.39 13.87
N PRO A 62 -14.05 18.49 13.52
CA PRO A 62 -13.15 18.53 12.37
C PRO A 62 -11.90 17.65 12.59
N ILE A 63 -11.28 17.25 11.48
CA ILE A 63 -9.95 16.66 11.42
C ILE A 63 -9.05 17.69 10.74
N TYR A 64 -8.06 18.20 11.45
CA TYR A 64 -7.18 19.29 11.04
C TYR A 64 -5.88 18.79 10.40
N GLY A 65 -5.41 17.60 10.76
CA GLY A 65 -4.11 17.09 10.35
C GLY A 65 -4.10 15.61 9.96
N PRO A 66 -3.20 15.19 9.05
CA PRO A 66 -3.00 13.77 8.73
C PRO A 66 -2.64 12.91 9.93
N SER A 67 -1.97 13.48 10.94
CA SER A 67 -1.61 12.79 12.19
C SER A 67 -2.84 12.34 13.00
N GLU A 68 -3.97 13.03 12.86
CA GLU A 68 -5.19 12.67 13.60
C GLU A 68 -5.89 11.44 12.99
N ILE A 69 -5.57 11.09 11.73
CA ILE A 69 -6.10 9.89 11.05
C ILE A 69 -5.65 8.61 11.76
N TYR A 70 -4.49 8.60 12.43
CA TYR A 70 -4.06 7.43 13.21
C TYR A 70 -5.04 7.14 14.35
N GLY A 71 -5.57 8.19 15.01
CA GLY A 71 -6.60 8.06 16.04
C GLY A 71 -7.92 7.53 15.46
N VAL A 72 -8.34 8.06 14.31
CA VAL A 72 -9.52 7.56 13.58
C VAL A 72 -9.38 6.07 13.25
N ALA A 73 -8.21 5.65 12.77
CA ALA A 73 -7.93 4.25 12.46
C ALA A 73 -7.98 3.35 13.71
N LYS A 74 -7.43 3.80 14.85
CA LYS A 74 -7.51 3.06 16.13
C LYS A 74 -8.96 2.89 16.60
N LEU A 75 -9.82 3.90 16.37
CA LEU A 75 -11.23 3.90 16.79
C LEU A 75 -12.17 3.18 15.81
N ALA A 76 -11.73 2.93 14.57
CA ALA A 76 -12.57 2.42 13.49
C ALA A 76 -13.18 1.04 13.75
N LYS A 77 -12.59 0.26 14.66
CA LYS A 77 -13.10 -1.05 15.07
C LYS A 77 -13.09 -1.16 16.60
N PRO A 78 -14.13 -0.63 17.27
CA PRO A 78 -14.16 -0.55 18.73
C PRO A 78 -14.47 -1.89 19.40
N THR A 79 -15.15 -2.81 18.70
CA THR A 79 -15.60 -4.09 19.25
C THR A 79 -14.90 -5.23 18.53
N GLU A 80 -14.36 -6.16 19.31
CA GLU A 80 -13.73 -7.43 18.87
C GLU A 80 -12.59 -7.28 17.86
N ASN A 81 -11.35 -7.52 18.31
CA ASN A 81 -10.11 -7.37 17.54
C ASN A 81 -9.90 -5.96 16.95
N PRO A 82 -9.59 -4.95 17.80
CA PRO A 82 -9.24 -3.59 17.37
C PRO A 82 -8.03 -3.57 16.43
N TYR A 83 -7.94 -2.53 15.60
CA TYR A 83 -6.78 -2.38 14.72
C TYR A 83 -5.53 -1.98 15.52
N THR A 84 -4.44 -2.71 15.31
CA THR A 84 -3.11 -2.28 15.75
C THR A 84 -2.57 -1.29 14.72
N VAL A 85 -2.46 -0.02 15.11
CA VAL A 85 -1.97 1.05 14.24
C VAL A 85 -0.53 1.37 14.63
N ILE A 86 0.39 1.12 13.71
CA ILE A 86 1.82 1.41 13.86
C ILE A 86 2.12 2.67 13.04
N GLU A 87 2.57 3.71 13.71
CA GLU A 87 2.96 4.98 13.10
C GLU A 87 4.40 4.87 12.62
N VAL A 88 4.64 5.17 11.35
CA VAL A 88 5.95 5.07 10.71
C VAL A 88 6.24 6.34 9.93
N SER A 89 7.48 6.82 10.04
CA SER A 89 7.95 7.98 9.28
C SER A 89 7.95 7.69 7.79
N THR A 90 7.75 8.69 6.95
CA THR A 90 7.87 8.55 5.49
C THR A 90 9.31 8.22 5.07
N GLU A 91 10.29 8.53 5.91
CA GLU A 91 11.72 8.31 5.66
C GLU A 91 12.12 6.84 5.57
N VAL A 92 11.35 5.93 6.18
CA VAL A 92 11.64 4.48 6.09
C VAL A 92 11.19 3.90 4.74
N PHE A 93 10.41 4.63 3.95
CA PHE A 93 9.90 4.16 2.67
C PHE A 93 10.80 4.59 1.51
N LEU A 94 11.11 3.62 0.65
CA LEU A 94 11.81 3.89 -0.60
C LEU A 94 10.88 4.58 -1.60
N VAL A 95 11.37 5.66 -2.20
CA VAL A 95 10.68 6.35 -3.30
C VAL A 95 11.01 5.67 -4.61
N TRP A 96 10.14 4.78 -5.08
CA TRP A 96 10.36 3.96 -6.29
C TRP A 96 10.59 4.76 -7.57
N LYS A 97 10.12 6.02 -7.63
CA LYS A 97 10.44 6.92 -8.75
C LYS A 97 11.95 7.19 -8.82
N LYS A 98 12.56 7.55 -7.68
CA LYS A 98 14.01 7.80 -7.58
C LYS A 98 14.81 6.53 -7.86
N VAL A 99 14.37 5.38 -7.30
CA VAL A 99 15.01 4.09 -7.56
C VAL A 99 14.95 3.74 -9.06
N CYS A 100 13.80 3.95 -9.70
CA CYS A 100 13.63 3.72 -11.13
C CYS A 100 14.53 4.62 -11.99
N ASP A 101 14.83 5.85 -11.58
CA ASP A 101 15.72 6.74 -12.33
C ASP A 101 17.18 6.28 -12.27
N THR A 102 17.58 5.62 -11.18
CA THR A 102 18.92 5.01 -11.05
C THR A 102 19.05 3.69 -11.82
N MET A 103 17.93 3.04 -12.14
CA MET A 103 17.90 1.86 -12.99
C MET A 103 17.79 2.31 -14.45
N GLY A 104 18.79 2.01 -15.27
CA GLY A 104 18.84 2.46 -16.66
C GLY A 104 17.53 2.25 -17.42
N LYS A 105 17.22 3.16 -18.36
CA LYS A 105 15.94 3.19 -19.09
C LYS A 105 15.65 1.94 -19.93
N ASN A 106 16.67 1.12 -20.20
CA ASN A 106 16.60 -0.07 -21.05
C ASN A 106 17.22 -1.26 -20.31
N PHE A 107 16.40 -2.23 -19.95
CA PHE A 107 16.89 -3.58 -19.67
C PHE A 107 17.13 -4.23 -21.04
N VAL A 108 18.36 -4.14 -21.55
CA VAL A 108 18.76 -4.93 -22.73
C VAL A 108 18.87 -6.36 -22.24
N ILE A 109 17.92 -7.20 -22.64
CA ILE A 109 18.04 -8.64 -22.51
C ILE A 109 18.96 -9.04 -23.67
N ASN A 110 20.22 -9.35 -23.36
CA ASN A 110 21.10 -10.05 -24.30
C ASN A 110 20.60 -11.48 -24.48
#